data_AF-A0A3M6BV67-F1
#
_entry.id   AF-A0A3M6BV67-F1
#
_cell.length_a   1.000
_cell.length_b   1.000
_cell.length_c   1.000
_cell.angle_alpha   90.00
_cell.angle_beta   90.00
_cell.angle_gamma   90.00
#
_symmetry.space_group_name_H-M   'P 1'
#
loop_
_entity.id
_entity.type
_entity.pdbx_description
1 polymer ?
#
loop_
_entity_poly.entity_id
_entity_poly.type
_entity_poly.pdbx_seq_one_letter_code
_entity_poly.pdbx_strand_id
1 'polypeptide(L)'
;MSKSPSSVHHFYTQFLSEDASAADIKYYLIQETNLDPKFDDILAFMQIGLPVGQKLELAKNYFDEMGNGVEAEVHSRMFAETLKAAGVEDSDFSSAMLLQSIVSGNVSSCLALSRRHYFKAVGYFGVTEYLAPRRFKHVIKAWERNNLPSHGIQYHKLHVYIDTEHANGWFNNVVAPLVDQDPRIGREIAAGALIRINSSARYLDELSTRLGNTAKTLA
;
A
#
# COMPACT_ATOMS: atom_id res chain seq x y z
N MET A 1 -9.68 -0.10 -17.48
CA MET A 1 -8.74 -0.19 -16.33
C MET A 1 -7.84 1.04 -16.33
N SER A 2 -7.44 1.53 -15.15
CA SER A 2 -6.58 2.72 -15.01
C SER A 2 -5.20 2.50 -15.66
N LYS A 3 -4.72 3.47 -16.44
CA LYS A 3 -3.40 3.49 -17.10
C LYS A 3 -2.41 4.42 -16.38
N SER A 4 -2.66 4.72 -15.09
CA SER A 4 -1.79 5.61 -14.32
C SER A 4 -0.35 5.06 -14.27
N PRO A 5 0.69 5.90 -14.37
CA PRO A 5 2.08 5.46 -14.27
C PRO A 5 2.35 4.60 -13.03
N SER A 6 1.66 4.86 -11.91
CA SER A 6 1.83 4.11 -10.66
C SER A 6 1.08 2.76 -10.64
N SER A 7 0.09 2.54 -11.50
CA SER A 7 -0.71 1.30 -11.51
C SER A 7 -0.16 0.21 -12.43
N VAL A 8 0.53 0.60 -13.49
CA VAL A 8 1.13 -0.31 -14.49
C VAL A 8 2.64 -0.06 -14.64
N HIS A 9 3.26 0.45 -13.58
CA HIS A 9 4.67 0.82 -13.56
C HIS A 9 5.56 -0.35 -14.02
N HIS A 10 6.54 -0.07 -14.88
CA HIS A 10 7.47 -1.08 -15.41
C HIS A 10 8.24 -1.83 -14.30
N PHE A 11 8.39 -1.20 -13.13
CA PHE A 11 8.97 -1.81 -11.94
C PHE A 11 8.22 -3.08 -11.57
N TYR A 12 6.89 -3.06 -11.55
CA TYR A 12 6.10 -4.23 -11.22
C TYR A 12 5.95 -5.18 -12.40
N THR A 13 5.56 -4.64 -13.56
CA THR A 13 5.10 -5.44 -14.71
C THR A 13 6.23 -6.11 -15.49
N GLN A 14 7.46 -5.60 -15.39
CA GLN A 14 8.63 -6.18 -16.04
C GLN A 14 9.63 -6.65 -14.99
N PHE A 15 10.18 -5.72 -14.20
CA PHE A 15 11.32 -6.06 -13.34
C PHE A 15 10.97 -6.96 -12.17
N LEU A 16 10.09 -6.54 -11.26
CA LEU A 16 9.78 -7.30 -10.06
C LEU A 16 9.26 -8.70 -10.42
N SER A 17 8.31 -8.75 -11.34
CA SER A 17 7.69 -10.02 -11.75
C SER A 17 8.65 -10.97 -12.44
N GLU A 18 9.43 -10.47 -13.41
CA GLU A 18 10.18 -11.33 -14.33
C GLU A 18 11.66 -11.44 -13.97
N ASP A 19 12.28 -10.37 -13.49
CA ASP A 19 13.74 -10.24 -13.42
C ASP A 19 14.31 -10.18 -11.98
N ALA A 20 13.57 -9.63 -11.02
CA ALA A 20 14.07 -9.36 -9.67
C ALA A 20 14.60 -10.62 -8.96
N SER A 21 15.76 -10.51 -8.33
CA SER A 21 16.31 -11.56 -7.48
C SER A 21 15.68 -11.57 -6.08
N ALA A 22 15.97 -12.60 -5.29
CA ALA A 22 15.62 -12.63 -3.86
C ALA A 22 16.17 -11.40 -3.10
N ALA A 23 17.36 -10.91 -3.45
CA ALA A 23 17.95 -9.72 -2.84
C ALA A 23 17.19 -8.44 -3.22
N ASP A 24 16.72 -8.34 -4.46
CA ASP A 24 15.89 -7.21 -4.91
C ASP A 24 14.52 -7.20 -4.23
N ILE A 25 13.92 -8.39 -4.04
CA ILE A 25 12.66 -8.55 -3.28
C ILE A 25 12.86 -8.10 -1.83
N LYS A 26 13.95 -8.55 -1.18
CA LYS A 26 14.33 -8.09 0.17
C LYS A 26 14.47 -6.57 0.20
N TYR A 27 15.18 -5.98 -0.75
CA TYR A 27 15.38 -4.53 -0.84
C TYR A 27 14.07 -3.77 -0.99
N TYR A 28 13.16 -4.27 -1.84
CA TYR A 28 11.82 -3.72 -2.04
C TYR A 28 10.98 -3.77 -0.76
N LEU A 29 10.95 -4.90 -0.05
CA LEU A 29 10.14 -5.06 1.16
C LEU A 29 10.57 -4.14 2.31
N ILE A 30 11.87 -3.85 2.42
CA ILE A 30 12.37 -2.84 3.36
C ILE A 30 11.66 -1.49 3.12
N GLN A 31 11.47 -1.11 1.85
CA GLN A 31 10.83 0.16 1.50
C GLN A 31 9.33 0.19 1.82
N GLU A 32 8.61 -0.91 1.57
CA GLU A 32 7.16 -1.01 1.80
C GLU A 32 6.80 -0.92 3.30
N THR A 33 7.76 -1.18 4.19
CA THR A 33 7.60 -1.08 5.65
C THR A 33 7.09 0.30 6.14
N ASN A 34 7.30 1.35 5.35
CA ASN A 34 6.82 2.69 5.68
C ASN A 34 5.31 2.89 5.50
N LEU A 35 4.61 1.94 4.88
CA LEU A 35 3.22 2.11 4.49
C LEU A 35 2.37 0.89 4.80
N ASP A 36 2.71 -0.26 4.22
CA ASP A 36 1.85 -1.45 4.21
C ASP A 36 1.55 -1.95 5.63
N PRO A 37 2.54 -2.19 6.52
CA PRO A 37 2.27 -2.70 7.86
C PRO A 37 1.75 -1.64 8.84
N LYS A 38 1.42 -0.43 8.38
CA LYS A 38 0.90 0.66 9.24
C LYS A 38 -0.58 0.95 9.01
N PHE A 39 -1.22 0.15 8.16
CA PHE A 39 -2.56 0.44 7.68
C PHE A 39 -3.62 0.29 8.79
N ASP A 40 -3.43 -0.65 9.71
CA ASP A 40 -4.22 -0.78 10.93
C ASP A 40 -4.30 0.53 11.75
N ASP A 41 -3.14 1.13 12.08
CA ASP A 41 -3.04 2.40 12.80
C ASP A 41 -3.74 3.54 12.02
N ILE A 42 -3.55 3.58 10.70
CA ILE A 42 -4.19 4.58 9.83
C ILE A 42 -5.71 4.49 9.93
N LEU A 43 -6.27 3.29 9.81
CA LEU A 43 -7.71 3.07 9.92
C LEU A 43 -8.22 3.42 11.31
N ALA A 44 -7.48 3.10 12.37
CA ALA A 44 -7.84 3.48 13.73
C ALA A 44 -7.98 5.02 13.87
N PHE A 45 -7.03 5.80 13.36
CA PHE A 45 -7.10 7.26 13.37
C PHE A 45 -8.23 7.82 12.49
N MET A 46 -8.42 7.24 11.30
CA MET A 46 -9.41 7.74 10.35
C MET A 46 -10.86 7.58 10.81
N GLN A 47 -11.16 6.63 11.69
CA GLN A 47 -12.51 6.38 12.21
C GLN A 47 -13.05 7.48 13.13
N ILE A 48 -12.18 8.30 13.72
CA ILE A 48 -12.58 9.32 14.70
C ILE A 48 -13.50 10.33 14.02
N GLY A 49 -14.69 10.57 14.57
CA GLY A 49 -15.62 11.62 14.11
C GLY A 49 -16.29 11.38 12.75
N LEU A 50 -16.39 10.13 12.27
CA LEU A 50 -17.11 9.79 11.04
C LEU A 50 -18.62 9.63 11.26
N PRO A 51 -19.45 9.94 10.24
CA PRO A 51 -20.85 9.53 10.24
C PRO A 51 -20.95 8.00 10.27
N VAL A 52 -22.07 7.49 10.79
CA VAL A 52 -22.22 6.06 11.17
C VAL A 52 -21.95 5.11 9.99
N GLY A 53 -22.47 5.40 8.79
CA GLY A 53 -22.28 4.52 7.63
C GLY A 53 -20.81 4.35 7.24
N GLN A 54 -20.09 5.46 7.05
CA GLN A 54 -18.66 5.46 6.75
C GLN A 54 -17.85 4.86 7.90
N LYS A 55 -18.26 5.11 9.15
CA LYS A 55 -17.61 4.53 10.33
C LYS A 55 -17.71 3.00 10.32
N LEU A 56 -18.87 2.44 10.01
CA LEU A 56 -19.06 0.99 9.96
C LEU A 56 -18.20 0.34 8.87
N GLU A 57 -18.07 0.99 7.71
CA GLU A 57 -17.18 0.52 6.63
C GLU A 57 -15.72 0.47 7.10
N LEU A 58 -15.21 1.58 7.66
CA LEU A 58 -13.83 1.62 8.16
C LEU A 58 -13.60 0.71 9.38
N ALA A 59 -14.62 0.51 10.21
CA ALA A 59 -14.54 -0.40 11.36
C ALA A 59 -14.44 -1.86 10.91
N LYS A 60 -15.18 -2.25 9.87
CA LYS A 60 -15.06 -3.58 9.25
C LYS A 60 -13.64 -3.79 8.72
N ASN A 61 -13.16 -2.86 7.87
CA ASN A 61 -11.80 -2.92 7.31
C ASN A 61 -10.74 -2.98 8.43
N TYR A 62 -10.85 -2.15 9.46
CA TYR A 62 -9.96 -2.22 10.62
C TYR A 62 -9.99 -3.57 11.33
N PHE A 63 -11.17 -4.17 11.50
CA PHE A 63 -11.29 -5.49 12.12
C PHE A 63 -10.64 -6.59 11.28
N ASP A 64 -10.75 -6.49 9.96
CA ASP A 64 -10.04 -7.37 9.02
C ASP A 64 -8.52 -7.19 9.16
N GLU A 65 -7.99 -5.96 9.20
CA GLU A 65 -6.57 -5.68 9.46
C GLU A 65 -6.06 -6.22 10.80
N MET A 66 -6.93 -6.24 11.81
CA MET A 66 -6.67 -6.83 13.12
C MET A 66 -6.80 -8.36 13.14
N GLY A 67 -6.81 -9.02 11.97
CA GLY A 67 -6.87 -10.47 11.86
C GLY A 67 -8.15 -11.05 12.42
N ASN A 68 -9.25 -10.30 12.38
CA ASN A 68 -10.53 -10.66 13.00
C ASN A 68 -10.40 -11.05 14.50
N GLY A 69 -9.42 -10.45 15.20
CA GLY A 69 -9.13 -10.71 16.62
C GLY A 69 -8.18 -11.89 16.88
N VAL A 70 -7.66 -12.54 15.83
CA VAL A 70 -6.65 -13.60 15.94
C VAL A 70 -5.26 -12.97 15.81
N GLU A 71 -4.49 -12.97 16.91
CA GLU A 71 -3.18 -12.30 16.99
C GLU A 71 -2.19 -12.74 15.90
N ALA A 72 -2.23 -14.02 15.49
CA ALA A 72 -1.36 -14.56 14.45
C ALA A 72 -1.74 -14.07 13.03
N GLU A 73 -2.98 -13.60 12.86
CA GLU A 73 -3.54 -13.13 11.58
C GLU A 73 -3.57 -11.60 11.51
N VAL A 74 -3.11 -10.87 12.53
CA VAL A 74 -2.95 -9.41 12.45
C VAL A 74 -2.00 -9.07 11.31
N HIS A 75 -2.44 -8.22 10.39
CA HIS A 75 -1.76 -8.01 9.12
C HIS A 75 -0.35 -7.42 9.28
N SER A 76 -0.17 -6.48 10.22
CA SER A 76 1.16 -5.95 10.55
C SER A 76 2.12 -7.02 11.07
N ARG A 77 1.62 -8.02 11.82
CA ARG A 77 2.40 -9.21 12.22
C ARG A 77 2.71 -10.10 11.02
N MET A 78 1.74 -10.38 10.16
CA MET A 78 1.96 -11.20 8.96
C MET A 78 3.01 -10.56 8.03
N PHE A 79 3.02 -9.22 7.92
CA PHE A 79 4.06 -8.49 7.20
C PHE A 79 5.43 -8.61 7.87
N ALA A 80 5.51 -8.55 9.21
CA ALA A 80 6.76 -8.82 9.93
C ALA A 80 7.31 -10.23 9.67
N GLU A 81 6.45 -11.24 9.59
CA GLU A 81 6.87 -12.60 9.18
C GLU A 81 7.31 -12.65 7.71
N THR A 82 6.73 -11.81 6.84
CA THR A 82 7.20 -11.65 5.45
C THR A 82 8.63 -11.12 5.40
N LEU A 83 8.93 -10.09 6.21
CA LEU A 83 10.28 -9.51 6.31
C LEU A 83 11.30 -10.54 6.81
N LYS A 84 10.97 -11.29 7.86
CA LYS A 84 11.83 -12.37 8.38
C LYS A 84 12.09 -13.46 7.35
N ALA A 85 11.05 -13.90 6.63
CA ALA A 85 11.18 -14.92 5.60
C ALA A 85 12.02 -14.45 4.39
N ALA A 86 12.04 -13.15 4.11
CA ALA A 86 12.93 -12.53 3.13
C ALA A 86 14.36 -12.28 3.65
N GLY A 87 14.62 -12.58 4.92
CA GLY A 87 15.91 -12.37 5.57
C GLY A 87 16.24 -10.90 5.84
N VAL A 88 15.24 -10.05 6.09
CA VAL A 88 15.43 -8.65 6.50
C VAL A 88 15.87 -8.60 7.96
N GLU A 89 16.93 -7.85 8.21
CA GLU A 89 17.51 -7.61 9.54
C GLU A 89 17.35 -6.14 9.94
N ASP A 90 17.38 -5.83 11.23
CA ASP A 90 17.18 -4.46 11.74
C ASP A 90 18.18 -3.44 11.17
N SER A 91 19.42 -3.87 10.91
CA SER A 91 20.45 -3.03 10.29
C SER A 91 20.10 -2.58 8.87
N ASP A 92 19.25 -3.34 8.16
CA ASP A 92 18.86 -3.02 6.78
C ASP A 92 18.02 -1.75 6.71
N PHE A 93 17.13 -1.50 7.68
CA PHE A 93 16.29 -0.29 7.67
C PHE A 93 17.12 0.99 7.73
N SER A 94 18.19 0.99 8.52
CA SER A 94 19.06 2.16 8.65
C SER A 94 19.94 2.42 7.42
N SER A 95 20.20 1.40 6.60
CA SER A 95 21.19 1.44 5.52
C SER A 95 20.59 1.42 4.11
N ALA A 96 19.38 0.88 3.94
CA ALA A 96 18.78 0.63 2.63
C ALA A 96 17.57 1.52 2.29
N MET A 97 17.01 2.24 3.27
CA MET A 97 15.77 3.00 3.10
C MET A 97 15.93 4.22 2.19
N LEU A 98 15.09 4.31 1.17
CA LEU A 98 15.05 5.44 0.24
C LEU A 98 14.31 6.63 0.86
N LEU A 99 14.77 7.84 0.53
CA LEU A 99 14.10 9.09 0.89
C LEU A 99 12.63 9.09 0.45
N GLN A 100 12.34 8.58 -0.75
CA GLN A 100 11.01 8.55 -1.35
C GLN A 100 10.07 7.61 -0.59
N SER A 101 10.59 6.50 -0.06
CA SER A 101 9.85 5.60 0.84
C SER A 101 9.48 6.32 2.13
N ILE A 102 10.44 7.02 2.74
CA ILE A 102 10.25 7.79 3.98
C ILE A 102 9.24 8.92 3.76
N VAL A 103 9.36 9.65 2.65
CA VAL A 103 8.40 10.70 2.26
C VAL A 103 7.00 10.12 2.10
N SER A 104 6.87 8.94 1.48
CA SER A 104 5.56 8.28 1.31
C SER A 104 4.92 7.89 2.65
N GLY A 105 5.72 7.35 3.58
CA GLY A 105 5.28 7.09 4.96
C GLY A 105 4.88 8.36 5.71
N ASN A 106 5.72 9.40 5.66
CA ASN A 106 5.44 10.68 6.34
C ASN A 106 4.20 11.38 5.79
N VAL A 107 3.98 11.35 4.47
CA VAL A 107 2.76 11.90 3.86
C VAL A 107 1.54 11.10 4.31
N SER A 108 1.62 9.78 4.32
CA SER A 108 0.56 8.90 4.82
C SER A 108 0.18 9.23 6.27
N SER A 109 1.17 9.31 7.18
CA SER A 109 0.94 9.68 8.58
C SER A 109 0.41 11.11 8.73
N CYS A 110 0.93 12.08 7.97
CA CYS A 110 0.46 13.46 7.99
C CYS A 110 -1.03 13.58 7.65
N LEU A 111 -1.48 12.82 6.64
CA LEU A 111 -2.87 12.80 6.21
C LEU A 111 -3.79 12.12 7.24
N ALA A 112 -3.33 11.02 7.84
CA ALA A 112 -4.13 10.23 8.80
C ALA A 112 -4.25 10.91 10.18
N LEU A 113 -3.14 11.46 10.71
CA LEU A 113 -3.07 12.00 12.07
C LEU A 113 -3.80 13.35 12.23
N SER A 114 -3.95 14.12 11.15
CA SER A 114 -4.59 15.44 11.19
C SER A 114 -5.97 15.42 10.54
N ARG A 115 -7.02 15.64 11.34
CA ARG A 115 -8.40 15.68 10.83
C ARG A 115 -8.65 16.77 9.79
N ARG A 116 -7.80 17.82 9.73
CA ARG A 116 -7.83 18.83 8.65
C ARG A 116 -7.59 18.22 7.27
N HIS A 117 -6.93 17.06 7.20
CA HIS A 117 -6.60 16.38 5.96
C HIS A 117 -7.48 15.16 5.69
N TYR A 118 -8.54 14.94 6.47
CA TYR A 118 -9.36 13.73 6.39
C TYR A 118 -9.84 13.40 4.96
N PHE A 119 -10.41 14.35 4.23
CA PHE A 119 -10.89 14.09 2.87
C PHE A 119 -9.74 13.77 1.89
N LYS A 120 -8.56 14.37 2.08
CA LYS A 120 -7.36 13.98 1.34
C LYS A 120 -6.90 12.57 1.73
N ALA A 121 -6.98 12.19 3.01
CA ALA A 121 -6.69 10.84 3.47
C ALA A 121 -7.62 9.81 2.81
N VAL A 122 -8.93 10.08 2.74
CA VAL A 122 -9.91 9.23 2.05
C VAL A 122 -9.49 8.94 0.61
N GLY A 123 -9.07 9.97 -0.13
CA GLY A 123 -8.56 9.78 -1.50
C GLY A 123 -7.23 9.05 -1.57
N TYR A 124 -6.29 9.38 -0.69
CA TYR A 124 -4.95 8.78 -0.65
C TYR A 124 -5.04 7.27 -0.38
N PHE A 125 -5.77 6.87 0.67
CA PHE A 125 -5.90 5.46 1.06
C PHE A 125 -6.84 4.67 0.16
N GLY A 126 -7.87 5.30 -0.42
CA GLY A 126 -8.67 4.66 -1.46
C GLY A 126 -7.84 4.26 -2.68
N VAL A 127 -6.82 5.06 -3.05
CA VAL A 127 -5.86 4.65 -4.09
C VAL A 127 -4.93 3.54 -3.60
N THR A 128 -4.48 3.56 -2.34
CA THR A 128 -3.66 2.48 -1.76
C THR A 128 -4.36 1.13 -1.87
N GLU A 129 -5.57 1.03 -1.33
CA GLU A 129 -6.47 -0.12 -1.40
C GLU A 129 -6.71 -0.58 -2.84
N TYR A 130 -7.01 0.36 -3.74
CA TYR A 130 -7.22 0.03 -5.14
C TYR A 130 -5.97 -0.57 -5.83
N LEU A 131 -4.77 -0.19 -5.41
CA LEU A 131 -3.53 -0.62 -6.06
C LEU A 131 -2.94 -1.89 -5.43
N ALA A 132 -3.17 -2.15 -4.15
CA ALA A 132 -2.57 -3.25 -3.39
C ALA A 132 -2.78 -4.63 -4.04
N PRO A 133 -4.02 -5.10 -4.36
CA PRO A 133 -4.23 -6.39 -5.02
C PRO A 133 -3.47 -6.57 -6.33
N ARG A 134 -3.30 -5.48 -7.08
CA ARG A 134 -2.65 -5.51 -8.39
C ARG A 134 -1.15 -5.66 -8.23
N ARG A 135 -0.57 -4.93 -7.29
CA ARG A 135 0.86 -4.97 -6.99
C ARG A 135 1.27 -6.27 -6.33
N PHE A 136 0.48 -6.76 -5.38
CA PHE A 136 0.80 -7.97 -4.64
C PHE A 136 0.82 -9.22 -5.53
N LYS A 137 0.05 -9.26 -6.63
CA LYS A 137 0.20 -10.32 -7.65
C LYS A 137 1.61 -10.40 -8.24
N HIS A 138 2.26 -9.25 -8.46
CA HIS A 138 3.63 -9.18 -8.95
C HIS A 138 4.64 -9.62 -7.88
N VAL A 139 4.42 -9.23 -6.61
CA VAL A 139 5.25 -9.66 -5.48
C VAL A 139 5.16 -11.19 -5.29
N ILE A 140 3.95 -11.75 -5.31
CA ILE A 140 3.74 -13.20 -5.19
C ILE A 140 4.47 -13.95 -6.30
N LYS A 141 4.33 -13.49 -7.56
CA LYS A 141 5.02 -14.11 -8.70
C LYS A 141 6.54 -14.06 -8.53
N ALA A 142 7.08 -12.91 -8.13
CA ALA A 142 8.52 -12.74 -7.89
C ALA A 142 9.02 -13.66 -6.77
N TRP A 143 8.26 -13.74 -5.68
CA TRP A 143 8.55 -14.57 -4.51
C TRP A 143 8.64 -16.05 -4.87
N GLU A 144 7.63 -16.55 -5.59
CA GLU A 144 7.56 -17.95 -6.03
C GLU A 144 8.66 -18.29 -7.04
N ARG A 145 8.94 -17.40 -8.01
CA ARG A 145 10.03 -17.59 -8.99
C ARG A 145 11.40 -17.71 -8.32
N ASN A 146 11.62 -16.99 -7.22
CA ASN A 146 12.88 -17.00 -6.47
C ASN A 146 12.94 -18.12 -5.40
N ASN A 147 11.93 -18.98 -5.31
CA ASN A 147 11.85 -20.07 -4.32
C ASN A 147 12.01 -19.59 -2.87
N LEU A 148 11.51 -18.40 -2.56
CA LEU A 148 11.49 -17.89 -1.19
C LEU A 148 10.49 -18.68 -0.31
N PRO A 149 10.66 -18.71 1.02
CA PRO A 149 9.83 -19.54 1.90
C PRO A 149 8.33 -19.26 1.74
N SER A 150 7.53 -20.29 1.51
CA SER A 150 6.09 -20.16 1.19
C SER A 150 5.24 -19.58 2.33
N HIS A 151 5.67 -19.74 3.58
CA HIS A 151 5.00 -19.14 4.74
C HIS A 151 5.15 -17.61 4.76
N GLY A 152 6.19 -17.06 4.13
CA GLY A 152 6.46 -15.63 4.14
C GLY A 152 5.58 -14.80 3.22
N ILE A 153 4.81 -15.40 2.30
CA ILE A 153 4.01 -14.65 1.31
C ILE A 153 2.51 -14.57 1.66
N GLN A 154 2.10 -15.03 2.85
CA GLN A 154 0.69 -15.13 3.23
C GLN A 154 0.01 -13.76 3.33
N TYR A 155 0.69 -12.73 3.83
CA TYR A 155 0.19 -11.34 3.86
C TYR A 155 -0.25 -10.90 2.46
N HIS A 156 0.63 -11.03 1.48
CA HIS A 156 0.38 -10.60 0.11
C HIS A 156 -0.73 -11.43 -0.55
N LYS A 157 -0.75 -12.75 -0.31
CA LYS A 157 -1.80 -13.65 -0.84
C LYS A 157 -3.18 -13.27 -0.30
N LEU A 158 -3.29 -12.97 0.99
CA LEU A 158 -4.55 -12.55 1.62
C LEU A 158 -5.09 -11.26 0.98
N HIS A 159 -4.26 -10.22 0.91
CA HIS A 159 -4.64 -8.89 0.41
C HIS A 159 -5.03 -8.86 -1.08
N VAL A 160 -4.58 -9.83 -1.89
CA VAL A 160 -5.07 -9.97 -3.27
C VAL A 160 -6.59 -10.20 -3.31
N TYR A 161 -7.15 -10.88 -2.31
CA TYR A 161 -8.58 -11.18 -2.24
C TYR A 161 -9.34 -10.10 -1.48
N ILE A 162 -8.93 -9.79 -0.25
CA ILE A 162 -9.71 -8.93 0.66
C ILE A 162 -9.73 -7.46 0.21
N ASP A 163 -8.62 -6.90 -0.31
CA ASP A 163 -8.57 -5.48 -0.66
C ASP A 163 -9.40 -5.17 -1.92
N THR A 164 -9.78 -6.19 -2.70
CA THR A 164 -10.76 -5.97 -3.77
C THR A 164 -12.12 -5.61 -3.18
N GLU A 165 -12.52 -6.24 -2.08
CA GLU A 165 -13.74 -5.88 -1.35
C GLU A 165 -13.58 -4.55 -0.62
N HIS A 166 -12.45 -4.33 0.06
CA HIS A 166 -12.18 -3.07 0.74
C HIS A 166 -12.19 -1.88 -0.22
N ALA A 167 -11.54 -1.98 -1.39
CA ALA A 167 -11.58 -0.91 -2.39
C ALA A 167 -13.01 -0.62 -2.85
N ASN A 168 -13.82 -1.65 -3.11
CA ASN A 168 -15.22 -1.48 -3.50
C ASN A 168 -16.05 -0.82 -2.38
N GLY A 169 -15.90 -1.29 -1.13
CA GLY A 169 -16.56 -0.72 0.03
C GLY A 169 -16.12 0.73 0.28
N TRP A 170 -14.84 1.03 0.14
CA TRP A 170 -14.30 2.38 0.23
C TRP A 170 -14.94 3.33 -0.78
N PHE A 171 -15.05 2.94 -2.05
CA PHE A 171 -15.65 3.80 -3.07
C PHE A 171 -17.16 3.98 -2.86
N ASN A 172 -17.89 2.89 -2.55
CA ASN A 172 -19.36 2.91 -2.49
C ASN A 172 -19.91 3.41 -1.15
N ASN A 173 -19.22 3.12 -0.05
CA ASN A 173 -19.71 3.36 1.31
C ASN A 173 -18.98 4.51 2.01
N VAL A 174 -17.84 4.97 1.47
CA VAL A 174 -17.09 6.13 2.00
C VAL A 174 -17.07 7.28 1.00
N VAL A 175 -16.48 7.09 -0.17
CA VAL A 175 -16.26 8.17 -1.15
C VAL A 175 -17.59 8.72 -1.69
N ALA A 176 -18.43 7.88 -2.29
CA ALA A 176 -19.68 8.33 -2.89
C ALA A 176 -20.59 9.05 -1.87
N PRO A 177 -20.86 8.49 -0.66
CA PRO A 177 -21.70 9.17 0.32
C PRO A 177 -21.12 10.51 0.83
N LEU A 178 -19.79 10.65 0.91
CA LEU A 178 -19.17 11.92 1.27
C LEU A 178 -19.30 12.97 0.16
N VAL A 179 -19.21 12.56 -1.11
CA VAL A 179 -19.39 13.45 -2.27
C VAL A 179 -20.86 13.87 -2.41
N ASP A 180 -21.79 12.95 -2.15
CA ASP A 180 -23.24 13.23 -2.17
C ASP A 180 -23.66 14.22 -1.08
N GLN A 181 -22.97 14.23 0.07
CA GLN A 181 -23.18 15.21 1.14
C GLN A 181 -22.74 16.63 0.72
N ASP A 182 -21.58 16.76 0.09
CA ASP A 182 -21.06 18.01 -0.43
C ASP A 182 -20.08 17.76 -1.60
N PRO A 183 -20.43 18.13 -2.84
CA PRO A 183 -19.57 17.91 -4.01
C PRO A 183 -18.18 18.53 -3.91
N ARG A 184 -17.98 19.55 -3.06
CA ARG A 184 -16.67 20.17 -2.82
C ARG A 184 -15.71 19.20 -2.12
N ILE A 185 -16.21 18.24 -1.35
CA ILE A 185 -15.42 17.16 -0.73
C ILE A 185 -14.73 16.32 -1.81
N GLY A 186 -15.40 16.11 -2.96
CA GLY A 186 -14.82 15.38 -4.09
C GLY A 186 -13.49 15.97 -4.58
N ARG A 187 -13.31 17.29 -4.52
CA ARG A 187 -12.04 17.95 -4.88
C ARG A 187 -10.91 17.60 -3.91
N GLU A 188 -11.21 17.53 -2.63
CA GLU A 188 -10.23 17.18 -1.59
C GLU A 188 -9.84 15.70 -1.66
N ILE A 189 -10.81 14.82 -1.92
CA ILE A 189 -10.57 13.39 -2.18
C ILE A 189 -9.70 13.23 -3.43
N ALA A 190 -10.04 13.90 -4.54
CA ALA A 190 -9.23 13.85 -5.75
C ALA A 190 -7.79 14.36 -5.53
N ALA A 191 -7.61 15.43 -4.74
CA ALA A 191 -6.28 15.91 -4.37
C ALA A 191 -5.49 14.85 -3.58
N GLY A 192 -6.12 14.16 -2.63
CA GLY A 192 -5.54 13.02 -1.90
C GLY A 192 -5.11 11.87 -2.80
N ALA A 193 -5.98 11.48 -3.73
CA ALA A 193 -5.70 10.44 -4.71
C ALA A 193 -4.50 10.81 -5.60
N LEU A 194 -4.44 12.07 -6.07
CA LEU A 194 -3.30 12.57 -6.84
C LEU A 194 -2.01 12.60 -6.02
N ILE A 195 -2.07 12.95 -4.73
CA ILE A 195 -0.90 12.86 -3.83
C ILE A 195 -0.37 11.43 -3.81
N ARG A 196 -1.23 10.42 -3.62
CA ARG A 196 -0.83 9.01 -3.58
C ARG A 196 -0.24 8.53 -4.90
N ILE A 197 -0.89 8.85 -6.02
CA ILE A 197 -0.41 8.45 -7.35
C ILE A 197 0.98 9.04 -7.59
N ASN A 198 1.16 10.33 -7.34
CA ASN A 198 2.43 11.03 -7.61
C ASN A 198 3.55 10.61 -6.64
N SER A 199 3.27 10.47 -5.34
CA SER A 199 4.28 9.98 -4.39
C SER A 199 4.70 8.55 -4.74
N SER A 200 3.75 7.70 -5.11
CA SER A 200 4.05 6.34 -5.53
C SER A 200 4.81 6.28 -6.85
N ALA A 201 4.57 7.17 -7.82
CA ALA A 201 5.33 7.19 -9.07
C ALA A 201 6.80 7.51 -8.80
N ARG A 202 7.07 8.60 -8.04
CA ARG A 202 8.43 9.01 -7.67
C ARG A 202 9.18 7.92 -6.89
N TYR A 203 8.48 7.24 -5.99
CA TYR A 203 9.02 6.10 -5.26
C TYR A 203 9.42 4.95 -6.19
N LEU A 204 8.57 4.60 -7.14
CA LEU A 204 8.82 3.51 -8.08
C LEU A 204 9.91 3.86 -9.13
N ASP A 205 10.00 5.13 -9.54
CA ASP A 205 11.07 5.65 -10.39
C ASP A 205 12.43 5.52 -9.69
N GLU A 206 12.51 5.88 -8.41
CA GLU A 206 13.72 5.76 -7.60
C GLU A 206 14.12 4.29 -7.40
N LEU A 207 13.16 3.42 -7.05
CA LEU A 207 13.41 1.98 -6.94
C LEU A 207 13.97 1.40 -8.24
N SER A 208 13.41 1.80 -9.38
CA SER A 208 13.86 1.34 -10.70
C SER A 208 15.28 1.82 -10.98
N THR A 209 15.62 3.06 -10.60
CA THR A 209 16.98 3.58 -10.71
C THR A 209 17.96 2.82 -9.81
N ARG A 210 17.58 2.59 -8.55
CA ARG A 210 18.43 1.96 -7.53
C ARG A 210 18.74 0.50 -7.82
N LEU A 211 17.76 -0.25 -8.32
CA LEU A 211 17.88 -1.67 -8.65
C LEU A 211 18.35 -1.91 -10.11
N GLY A 212 18.87 -0.87 -10.78
CA GLY A 212 19.44 -1.00 -12.11
C GLY A 212 18.43 -1.25 -13.22
N ASN A 213 17.14 -1.06 -12.94
CA ASN A 213 16.03 -1.18 -13.87
C ASN A 213 15.61 0.19 -14.45
N THR A 214 16.57 1.07 -14.73
CA THR A 214 16.31 2.10 -15.74
C THR A 214 16.08 1.34 -17.03
N ALA A 215 14.80 1.13 -17.38
CA ALA A 215 14.41 0.60 -18.67
C ALA A 215 15.34 1.18 -19.71
N LYS A 216 15.99 0.29 -20.47
CA LYS A 216 16.62 0.57 -21.77
C LYS A 216 15.80 1.67 -22.44
N THR A 217 16.24 2.90 -22.27
CA THR A 217 15.46 4.05 -22.68
C THR A 217 15.70 4.15 -24.16
N LEU A 218 14.73 3.65 -24.95
CA LEU A 218 14.54 3.92 -26.37
C LEU A 218 15.82 3.80 -27.22
N ALA A 219 16.09 2.57 -27.68
CA ALA A 219 16.77 2.37 -28.97
C ALA A 219 15.69 2.17 -30.05
#